data_AF-A0A1D7YN98-F1
#
_entry.id   AF-A0A1D7YN98-F1
#
_cell.length_a   1.000
_cell.length_b   1.000
_cell.length_c   1.000
_cell.angle_alpha   90.00
_cell.angle_beta   90.00
_cell.angle_gamma   90.00
#
_symmetry.space_group_name_H-M   'P 1'
#
loop_
_entity.id
_entity.type
_entity.pdbx_description
1 polymer ?
#
loop_
_entity_poly.entity_id
_entity_poly.type
_entity_poly.pdbx_seq_one_letter_code
_entity_poly.pdbx_strand_id
1 'polypeptide(L)'
;MGHREDLLEGAKRCLLEKGFLRTTARDIVKESGTNLASIGYHYGSKAELLVQAYVSLIEGVGERFDPGLGGQVTQPPGSLERFQEVWTSIIRTVPESRAIWMLSFELMFQDDRLVEVRKLLAEAQKEGRSGLVAMFSGVPEAELDQEAVDTEGRLYLTLLNGLMVQWLFDPDSATTAGQLTEGLRRIIASTSAGAR
;
A
#
# COMPACT_ATOMS: atom_id res chain seq x y z
N MET A 1 -1.56 14.80 22.99
CA MET A 1 -0.70 13.89 22.22
C MET A 1 0.37 13.38 23.16
N GLY A 2 0.63 12.07 23.13
CA GLY A 2 1.63 11.43 24.00
C GLY A 2 2.91 11.13 23.22
N HIS A 3 4.03 10.94 23.91
CA HIS A 3 5.34 10.69 23.30
C HIS A 3 5.35 9.57 22.24
N ARG A 4 4.47 8.56 22.38
CA ARG A 4 4.27 7.52 21.36
C ARG A 4 3.78 8.11 20.04
N GLU A 5 2.67 8.84 20.07
CA GLU A 5 2.06 9.46 18.90
C GLU A 5 2.99 10.50 18.25
N ASP A 6 3.65 11.33 19.06
CA ASP A 6 4.60 12.34 18.58
C ASP A 6 5.77 11.70 17.83
N LEU A 7 6.28 10.56 18.33
CA LEU A 7 7.32 9.77 17.66
C LEU A 7 6.84 9.21 16.31
N LEU A 8 5.60 8.70 16.25
CA LEU A 8 5.03 8.18 15.01
C LEU A 8 4.94 9.27 13.95
N GLU A 9 4.38 10.43 14.32
CA GLU A 9 4.22 11.56 13.40
C GLU A 9 5.57 12.17 12.99
N GLY A 10 6.53 12.26 13.91
CA GLY A 10 7.90 12.67 13.58
C GLY A 10 8.60 11.69 12.62
N ALA A 11 8.39 10.38 12.82
CA ALA A 11 8.93 9.35 11.93
C ALA A 11 8.31 9.40 10.52
N LYS A 12 6.98 9.62 10.41
CA LYS A 12 6.31 9.82 9.11
C LYS A 12 6.90 10.98 8.32
N ARG A 13 7.10 12.13 8.98
CA ARG A 13 7.72 13.31 8.36
C ARG A 13 9.15 13.03 7.92
N CYS A 14 9.96 12.38 8.76
CA CYS A 14 11.33 11.99 8.39
C CYS A 14 11.36 11.04 7.19
N LEU A 15 10.45 10.06 7.13
CA LEU A 15 10.35 9.14 6.00
C LEU A 15 10.07 9.91 4.70
N LEU A 16 9.03 10.74 4.67
CA LEU A 16 8.65 11.50 3.47
C LEU A 16 9.76 12.46 3.00
N GLU A 17 10.57 13.00 3.92
CA GLU A 17 11.67 13.91 3.58
C GLU A 17 12.96 13.18 3.15
N LYS A 18 13.35 12.15 3.90
CA LYS A 18 14.71 11.57 3.84
C LYS A 18 14.76 10.16 3.28
N GLY A 19 13.67 9.40 3.38
CA GLY A 19 13.65 7.97 3.09
C GLY A 19 14.05 7.11 4.28
N PHE A 20 13.93 5.79 4.12
CA PHE A 20 14.29 4.81 5.15
C PHE A 20 15.78 4.86 5.50
N LEU A 21 16.64 4.92 4.48
CA LEU A 21 18.08 4.78 4.63
C LEU A 21 18.71 5.95 5.39
N ARG A 22 18.26 7.17 5.08
CA ARG A 22 18.85 8.40 5.62
C ARG A 22 18.23 8.83 6.95
N THR A 23 17.09 8.25 7.35
CA THR A 23 16.44 8.60 8.61
C THR A 23 17.16 7.99 9.81
N THR A 24 17.62 8.84 10.73
CA THR A 24 18.25 8.42 12.00
C THR A 24 17.31 8.60 13.18
N ALA A 25 17.58 7.91 14.31
CA ALA A 25 16.82 8.09 15.54
C ALA A 25 16.89 9.53 16.08
N ARG A 26 18.00 10.24 15.83
CA ARG A 26 18.16 11.65 16.20
C ARG A 26 17.30 12.57 15.34
N ASP A 27 17.14 12.27 14.07
CA ASP A 27 16.21 13.02 13.20
C ASP A 27 14.79 12.90 13.73
N ILE A 28 14.35 11.67 14.02
CA ILE A 28 12.99 11.40 14.52
C ILE A 28 12.74 12.16 15.83
N VAL A 29 13.66 12.05 16.80
CA VAL A 29 13.54 12.73 18.09
C VAL A 29 13.52 14.25 17.96
N LYS A 30 14.34 14.80 17.06
CA LYS A 30 14.34 16.23 16.76
C LYS A 30 12.99 16.66 16.17
N GLU A 31 12.43 15.86 15.28
CA GLU A 31 11.17 16.13 14.59
C GLU A 31 9.93 15.93 15.47
N SER A 32 10.00 15.00 16.44
CA SER A 32 8.92 14.70 17.37
C SER A 32 8.96 15.56 18.64
N GLY A 33 10.08 16.19 18.95
CA GLY A 33 10.30 16.90 20.22
C GLY A 33 10.42 15.97 21.43
N THR A 34 10.63 14.67 21.23
CA THR A 34 10.72 13.67 22.32
C THR A 34 12.18 13.37 22.70
N ASN A 35 12.53 12.13 23.03
CA ASN A 35 13.91 11.72 23.37
C ASN A 35 14.22 10.30 22.87
N LEU A 36 15.50 9.94 22.81
CA LEU A 36 15.96 8.65 22.28
C LEU A 36 15.45 7.44 23.09
N ALA A 37 15.32 7.57 24.41
CA ALA A 37 14.82 6.49 25.26
C ALA A 37 13.35 6.15 24.98
N SER A 38 12.56 7.16 24.58
CA SER A 38 11.15 6.97 24.21
C SER A 38 10.95 6.06 22.99
N ILE A 39 11.93 5.99 22.05
CA ILE A 39 11.85 5.07 20.91
C ILE A 39 11.88 3.62 21.42
N GLY A 40 12.89 3.27 22.24
CA GLY A 40 13.01 1.92 22.79
C GLY A 40 11.81 1.54 23.67
N TYR A 41 11.32 2.48 24.48
CA TYR A 41 10.20 2.24 25.38
C TYR A 41 8.86 1.99 24.64
N HIS A 42 8.57 2.75 23.57
CA HIS A 42 7.26 2.66 22.90
C HIS A 42 7.23 1.75 21.66
N TYR A 43 8.37 1.56 21.00
CA TYR A 43 8.44 0.90 19.70
C TYR A 43 9.48 -0.22 19.63
N GLY A 44 10.30 -0.42 20.67
CA GLY A 44 11.39 -1.40 20.67
C GLY A 44 12.64 -0.90 19.94
N SER A 45 12.51 -0.50 18.68
CA SER A 45 13.62 -0.08 17.83
C SER A 45 13.26 1.05 16.85
N LYS A 46 14.30 1.66 16.26
CA LYS A 46 14.13 2.60 15.14
C LYS A 46 13.48 1.90 13.93
N ALA A 47 13.86 0.65 13.67
CA ALA A 47 13.34 -0.10 12.52
C ALA A 47 11.83 -0.34 12.66
N GLU A 48 11.38 -0.83 13.82
CA GLU A 48 9.96 -1.03 14.11
C GLU A 48 9.16 0.27 14.07
N LEU A 49 9.70 1.37 14.61
CA LEU A 49 9.06 2.69 14.51
C LEU A 49 8.90 3.14 13.05
N LEU A 50 9.95 3.02 12.23
CA LEU A 50 9.86 3.40 10.82
C LEU A 50 8.87 2.52 10.05
N VAL A 51 8.80 1.22 10.35
CA VAL A 51 7.82 0.32 9.75
C VAL A 51 6.41 0.73 10.14
N GLN A 52 6.13 0.96 11.43
CA GLN A 52 4.80 1.41 11.87
C GLN A 52 4.43 2.77 11.26
N ALA A 53 5.38 3.69 11.14
CA ALA A 53 5.16 4.98 10.49
C ALA A 53 4.82 4.81 9.00
N TYR A 54 5.53 3.93 8.29
CA TYR A 54 5.27 3.64 6.89
C TYR A 54 3.93 2.91 6.66
N VAL A 55 3.61 1.91 7.49
CA VAL A 55 2.31 1.23 7.46
C VAL A 55 1.20 2.25 7.66
N SER A 56 1.32 3.13 8.64
CA SER A 56 0.34 4.19 8.87
C SER A 56 0.24 5.21 7.72
N LEU A 57 1.33 5.46 6.98
CA LEU A 57 1.27 6.24 5.74
C LEU A 57 0.48 5.50 4.64
N ILE A 58 0.72 4.20 4.46
CA ILE A 58 -0.02 3.39 3.49
C ILE A 58 -1.50 3.25 3.87
N GLU A 59 -1.82 3.02 5.14
CA GLU A 59 -3.20 2.96 5.64
C GLU A 59 -3.94 4.25 5.28
N GLY A 60 -3.33 5.41 5.51
CA GLY A 60 -3.90 6.70 5.11
C GLY A 60 -4.01 6.92 3.60
N VAL A 61 -3.33 6.12 2.77
CA VAL A 61 -3.56 6.05 1.30
C VAL A 61 -4.69 5.06 1.00
N GLY A 62 -4.74 3.93 1.71
CA GLY A 62 -5.81 2.93 1.66
C GLY A 62 -7.19 3.51 1.99
N GLU A 63 -7.27 4.36 3.01
CA GLU A 63 -8.48 5.11 3.35
C GLU A 63 -8.91 6.03 2.20
N ARG A 64 -7.99 6.52 1.36
CA ARG A 64 -8.34 7.28 0.15
C ARG A 64 -8.75 6.39 -1.02
N PHE A 65 -8.36 5.11 -1.00
CA PHE A 65 -8.93 4.12 -1.90
C PHE A 65 -10.39 3.86 -1.56
N ASP A 66 -10.75 3.97 -0.27
CA ASP A 66 -12.11 3.74 0.22
C ASP A 66 -13.09 4.66 -0.52
N PRO A 67 -13.90 4.08 -1.40
CA PRO A 67 -14.98 4.81 -2.05
C PRO A 67 -15.93 5.41 -1.00
N GLY A 68 -16.03 4.87 0.22
CA GLY A 68 -16.85 5.39 1.32
C GLY A 68 -16.53 6.81 1.78
N LEU A 69 -15.32 7.33 1.52
CA LEU A 69 -14.93 8.70 1.86
C LEU A 69 -15.23 9.73 0.74
N GLY A 70 -15.81 9.30 -0.40
CA GLY A 70 -16.18 10.21 -1.51
C GLY A 70 -17.11 9.70 -2.63
N GLY A 71 -17.57 8.45 -2.59
CA GLY A 71 -18.49 7.81 -3.55
C GLY A 71 -18.52 6.29 -3.39
N GLN A 72 -19.57 5.72 -2.81
CA GLN A 72 -19.74 4.27 -2.59
C GLN A 72 -19.40 3.46 -3.84
N VAL A 73 -18.65 2.35 -3.71
CA VAL A 73 -18.53 1.36 -4.81
C VAL A 73 -19.94 0.86 -5.08
N THR A 74 -20.43 1.23 -6.26
CA THR A 74 -21.83 1.02 -6.66
C THR A 74 -22.00 -0.30 -7.38
N GLN A 75 -20.92 -0.84 -7.93
CA GLN A 75 -20.98 -1.99 -8.80
C GLN A 75 -21.04 -3.31 -8.01
N PRO A 76 -21.75 -4.33 -8.54
CA PRO A 76 -21.90 -5.61 -7.86
C PRO A 76 -20.56 -6.25 -7.51
N PRO A 77 -20.43 -6.87 -6.32
CA PRO A 77 -19.33 -7.78 -5.99
C PRO A 77 -18.93 -8.73 -7.13
N GLY A 78 -17.63 -8.87 -7.38
CA GLY A 78 -17.09 -9.80 -8.39
C GLY A 78 -17.33 -9.41 -9.86
N SER A 79 -17.95 -8.26 -10.14
CA SER A 79 -18.16 -7.78 -11.51
C SER A 79 -16.90 -7.12 -12.11
N LEU A 80 -16.78 -7.13 -13.44
CA LEU A 80 -15.73 -6.39 -14.14
C LEU A 80 -15.90 -4.87 -13.98
N GLU A 81 -17.14 -4.41 -13.84
CA GLU A 81 -17.50 -3.03 -13.59
C GLU A 81 -16.95 -2.56 -12.24
N ARG A 82 -17.11 -3.38 -11.19
CA ARG A 82 -16.50 -3.12 -9.87
C ARG A 82 -14.99 -3.14 -9.93
N PHE A 83 -14.41 -4.11 -10.65
CA PHE A 83 -12.97 -4.16 -10.85
C PHE A 83 -12.45 -2.84 -11.45
N GLN A 84 -13.11 -2.33 -12.49
CA GLN A 84 -12.78 -1.03 -13.08
C GLN A 84 -12.99 0.14 -12.11
N GLU A 85 -14.09 0.16 -11.37
CA GLU A 85 -14.44 1.21 -10.39
C GLU A 85 -13.36 1.34 -9.30
N VAL A 86 -12.98 0.21 -8.68
CA VAL A 86 -11.95 0.17 -7.63
C VAL A 86 -10.60 0.62 -8.18
N TRP A 87 -10.15 0.10 -9.33
CA TRP A 87 -8.88 0.55 -9.93
C TRP A 87 -8.90 2.03 -10.34
N THR A 88 -10.05 2.55 -10.77
CA THR A 88 -10.21 3.99 -11.05
C THR A 88 -10.00 4.82 -9.79
N SER A 89 -10.56 4.40 -8.66
CA SER A 89 -10.35 5.04 -7.36
C SER A 89 -8.87 5.03 -6.97
N ILE A 90 -8.25 3.85 -6.99
CA ILE A 90 -6.83 3.66 -6.65
C ILE A 90 -5.95 4.58 -7.51
N ILE A 91 -6.08 4.52 -8.84
CA ILE A 91 -5.24 5.28 -9.77
C ILE A 91 -5.36 6.80 -9.55
N ARG A 92 -6.55 7.29 -9.19
CA ARG A 92 -6.77 8.74 -8.92
C ARG A 92 -5.94 9.26 -7.75
N THR A 93 -5.64 8.41 -6.76
CA THR A 93 -4.88 8.81 -5.56
C THR A 93 -3.36 8.77 -5.75
N VAL A 94 -2.89 8.18 -6.85
CA VAL A 94 -1.45 7.95 -7.11
C VAL A 94 -0.62 9.24 -7.15
N PRO A 95 -1.07 10.33 -7.82
CA PRO A 95 -0.28 11.58 -7.88
C PRO A 95 0.02 12.15 -6.50
N GLU A 96 -0.95 12.11 -5.58
CA GLU A 96 -0.83 12.66 -4.22
C GLU A 96 0.01 11.79 -3.30
N SER A 97 0.15 10.50 -3.64
CA SER A 97 0.86 9.50 -2.84
C SER A 97 2.25 9.17 -3.41
N ARG A 98 2.74 9.94 -4.39
CA ARG A 98 4.02 9.70 -5.09
C ARG A 98 5.19 9.47 -4.12
N ALA A 99 5.30 10.30 -3.08
CA ALA A 99 6.39 10.19 -2.11
C ALA A 99 6.36 8.86 -1.35
N ILE A 100 5.16 8.37 -1.00
CA ILE A 100 4.98 7.09 -0.30
C ILE A 100 5.39 5.93 -1.22
N TRP A 101 5.00 5.97 -2.49
CA TRP A 101 5.42 4.96 -3.47
C TRP A 101 6.92 4.94 -3.70
N MET A 102 7.58 6.11 -3.71
CA MET A 102 9.04 6.18 -3.79
C MET A 102 9.74 5.52 -2.59
N LEU A 103 9.15 5.60 -1.38
CA LEU A 103 9.66 4.88 -0.21
C LEU A 103 9.59 3.37 -0.40
N SER A 104 8.51 2.86 -1.04
CA SER A 104 8.38 1.44 -1.37
C SER A 104 9.54 0.96 -2.25
N PHE A 105 9.96 1.77 -3.23
CA PHE A 105 11.08 1.42 -4.12
C PHE A 105 12.44 1.47 -3.42
N GLU A 106 12.64 2.37 -2.47
CA GLU A 106 13.87 2.40 -1.66
C GLU A 106 14.10 1.04 -0.98
N LEU A 107 13.06 0.32 -0.59
CA LEU A 107 13.18 -1.00 0.00
C LEU A 107 13.59 -2.10 -1.00
N MET A 108 13.33 -1.92 -2.29
CA MET A 108 13.59 -2.93 -3.32
C MET A 108 15.05 -2.94 -3.79
N PHE A 109 15.71 -1.78 -3.77
CA PHE A 109 17.04 -1.59 -4.36
C PHE A 109 18.18 -1.50 -3.35
N GLN A 110 17.93 -1.81 -2.07
CA GLN A 110 18.93 -1.65 -1.01
C GLN A 110 19.42 -2.99 -0.47
N ASP A 111 20.73 -3.05 -0.17
CA ASP A 111 21.47 -4.19 0.37
C ASP A 111 20.95 -4.66 1.76
N ASP A 112 21.77 -5.46 2.46
CA ASP A 112 21.55 -6.00 3.81
C ASP A 112 21.12 -4.96 4.88
N ARG A 113 21.31 -3.66 4.63
CA ARG A 113 21.04 -2.57 5.58
C ARG A 113 19.57 -2.39 5.96
N LEU A 114 18.64 -2.85 5.12
CA LEU A 114 17.19 -2.75 5.38
C LEU A 114 16.51 -4.12 5.49
N VAL A 115 17.27 -5.21 5.73
CA VAL A 115 16.71 -6.57 5.85
C VAL A 115 15.61 -6.66 6.90
N GLU A 116 15.81 -6.03 8.06
CA GLU A 116 14.83 -6.05 9.15
C GLU A 116 13.53 -5.32 8.76
N VAL A 117 13.65 -4.11 8.21
CA VAL A 117 12.51 -3.33 7.71
C VAL A 117 11.74 -4.10 6.64
N ARG A 118 12.45 -4.74 5.69
CA ARG A 118 11.83 -5.56 4.64
C ARG A 118 11.06 -6.75 5.21
N LYS A 119 11.61 -7.45 6.19
CA LYS A 119 10.93 -8.57 6.85
C LYS A 119 9.64 -8.11 7.52
N LEU A 120 9.71 -7.05 8.32
CA LEU A 120 8.54 -6.50 9.00
C LEU A 120 7.46 -6.01 8.02
N LEU A 121 7.86 -5.43 6.88
CA LEU A 121 6.92 -5.01 5.83
C LEU A 121 6.35 -6.18 5.02
N ALA A 122 7.10 -7.27 4.85
CA ALA A 122 6.57 -8.48 4.23
C ALA A 122 5.44 -9.08 5.06
N GLU A 123 5.52 -9.02 6.38
CA GLU A 123 4.42 -9.42 7.27
C GLU A 123 3.20 -8.49 7.11
N ALA A 124 3.42 -7.17 7.06
CA ALA A 124 2.36 -6.18 6.85
C ALA A 124 1.65 -6.31 5.49
N GLN A 125 2.29 -6.91 4.48
CA GLN A 125 1.64 -7.15 3.18
C GLN A 125 0.46 -8.12 3.26
N LYS A 126 0.33 -8.94 4.31
CA LYS A 126 -0.86 -9.79 4.47
C LYS A 126 -2.11 -8.93 4.68
N GLU A 127 -2.03 -7.93 5.55
CA GLU A 127 -3.14 -7.01 5.84
C GLU A 127 -3.51 -6.19 4.59
N GLY A 128 -2.51 -5.67 3.87
CA GLY A 128 -2.75 -4.97 2.60
C GLY A 128 -3.46 -5.83 1.55
N ARG A 129 -3.16 -7.15 1.49
CA ARG A 129 -3.87 -8.07 0.59
C ARG A 129 -5.32 -8.29 1.01
N SER A 130 -5.59 -8.45 2.30
CA SER A 130 -6.96 -8.58 2.82
C SER A 130 -7.81 -7.35 2.48
N GLY A 131 -7.27 -6.14 2.71
CA GLY A 131 -7.98 -4.90 2.38
C GLY A 131 -8.26 -4.76 0.88
N LEU A 132 -7.32 -5.14 0.01
CA LEU A 132 -7.58 -5.19 -1.44
C LEU A 132 -8.72 -6.15 -1.75
N VAL A 133 -8.68 -7.40 -1.27
CA VAL A 133 -9.73 -8.38 -1.53
C VAL A 133 -11.10 -7.87 -1.09
N ALA A 134 -11.20 -7.29 0.10
CA ALA A 134 -12.45 -6.75 0.63
C ALA A 134 -13.08 -5.69 -0.29
N MET A 135 -12.27 -4.82 -0.91
CA MET A 135 -12.78 -3.82 -1.86
C MET A 135 -13.40 -4.46 -3.13
N PHE A 136 -12.82 -5.54 -3.64
CA PHE A 136 -13.33 -6.21 -4.86
C PHE A 136 -14.46 -7.20 -4.56
N SER A 137 -14.39 -7.95 -3.46
CA SER A 137 -15.40 -8.94 -3.08
C SER A 137 -16.58 -8.33 -2.32
N GLY A 138 -16.40 -7.21 -1.63
CA GLY A 138 -17.43 -6.60 -0.79
C GLY A 138 -17.71 -7.38 0.48
N VAL A 139 -16.87 -8.38 0.76
CA VAL A 139 -16.88 -9.17 1.99
C VAL A 139 -15.96 -8.45 3.00
N PRO A 140 -16.41 -8.22 4.24
CA PRO A 140 -15.56 -7.64 5.29
C PRO A 140 -14.27 -8.43 5.47
N GLU A 141 -13.15 -7.77 5.77
CA GLU A 141 -11.85 -8.44 5.94
C GLU A 141 -11.88 -9.60 6.95
N ALA A 142 -12.67 -9.46 8.03
CA ALA A 142 -12.82 -10.47 9.07
C ALA A 142 -13.54 -11.75 8.61
N GLU A 143 -14.24 -11.69 7.47
CA GLU A 143 -15.00 -12.79 6.88
C GLU A 143 -14.30 -13.40 5.66
N LEU A 144 -13.15 -12.86 5.24
CA LEU A 144 -12.39 -13.39 4.12
C LEU A 144 -11.74 -14.73 4.48
N ASP A 145 -11.85 -15.70 3.57
CA ASP A 145 -11.06 -16.92 3.67
C ASP A 145 -9.59 -16.66 3.29
N GLN A 146 -8.70 -17.52 3.79
CA GLN A 146 -7.27 -17.38 3.57
C GLN A 146 -6.89 -17.65 2.09
N GLU A 147 -7.69 -18.44 1.37
CA GLU A 147 -7.44 -18.77 -0.03
C GLU A 147 -7.60 -17.53 -0.92
N ALA A 148 -8.61 -16.70 -0.66
CA ALA A 148 -8.85 -15.46 -1.39
C ALA A 148 -7.72 -14.45 -1.17
N VAL A 149 -7.23 -14.34 0.06
CA VAL A 149 -6.08 -13.47 0.40
C VAL A 149 -4.78 -13.95 -0.25
N ASP A 150 -4.60 -15.27 -0.38
CA ASP A 150 -3.43 -15.89 -1.01
C ASP A 150 -3.53 -16.07 -2.52
N THR A 151 -4.68 -15.81 -3.13
CA THR A 151 -4.87 -15.85 -4.59
C THR A 151 -5.24 -14.49 -5.16
N GLU A 152 -6.50 -14.02 -5.07
CA GLU A 152 -6.89 -12.71 -5.58
C GLU A 152 -6.11 -11.58 -4.92
N GLY A 153 -5.89 -11.65 -3.61
CA GLY A 153 -5.14 -10.63 -2.89
C GLY A 153 -3.72 -10.45 -3.43
N ARG A 154 -3.04 -11.55 -3.80
CA ARG A 154 -1.72 -11.50 -4.43
C ARG A 154 -1.79 -10.94 -5.85
N LEU A 155 -2.81 -11.32 -6.62
CA LEU A 155 -3.02 -10.78 -7.96
C LEU A 155 -3.23 -9.25 -7.89
N TYR A 156 -4.11 -8.78 -7.02
CA TYR A 156 -4.39 -7.35 -6.84
C TYR A 156 -3.15 -6.59 -6.38
N LEU A 157 -2.41 -7.10 -5.39
CA LEU A 157 -1.18 -6.44 -4.94
C LEU A 157 -0.11 -6.40 -6.04
N THR A 158 0.00 -7.45 -6.85
CA THR A 158 0.91 -7.49 -8.00
C THR A 158 0.55 -6.43 -9.04
N LEU A 159 -0.73 -6.31 -9.38
CA LEU A 159 -1.23 -5.28 -10.28
C LEU A 159 -0.99 -3.88 -9.71
N LEU A 160 -1.28 -3.66 -8.43
CA LEU A 160 -1.05 -2.39 -7.75
C LEU A 160 0.41 -1.97 -7.87
N ASN A 161 1.34 -2.84 -7.50
CA ASN A 161 2.77 -2.57 -7.56
C ASN A 161 3.23 -2.26 -9.00
N GLY A 162 2.78 -3.05 -9.98
CA GLY A 162 3.10 -2.82 -11.39
C GLY A 162 2.56 -1.49 -11.92
N LEU A 163 1.33 -1.12 -11.53
CA LEU A 163 0.74 0.17 -11.87
C LEU A 163 1.52 1.32 -11.25
N MET A 164 1.95 1.20 -9.99
CA MET A 164 2.74 2.23 -9.32
C MET A 164 4.10 2.45 -10.01
N VAL A 165 4.77 1.36 -10.44
CA VAL A 165 6.00 1.47 -11.25
C VAL A 165 5.75 2.27 -12.53
N GLN A 166 4.72 1.89 -13.29
CA GLN A 166 4.39 2.56 -14.55
C GLN A 166 4.11 4.04 -14.32
N TRP A 167 3.30 4.37 -13.32
CA TRP A 167 2.97 5.75 -12.96
C TRP A 167 4.17 6.57 -12.52
N LEU A 168 5.12 5.99 -11.78
CA LEU A 168 6.32 6.71 -11.37
C LEU A 168 7.27 6.97 -12.53
N PHE A 169 7.32 6.05 -13.49
CA PHE A 169 8.21 6.08 -14.65
C PHE A 169 7.69 7.00 -15.76
N ASP A 170 6.44 6.80 -16.18
CA ASP A 170 5.78 7.58 -17.23
C ASP A 170 4.26 7.68 -16.93
N PRO A 171 3.84 8.73 -16.19
CA PRO A 171 2.43 8.97 -15.87
C PRO A 171 1.51 9.03 -17.10
N ASP A 172 2.00 9.55 -18.22
CA ASP A 172 1.18 9.86 -19.39
C ASP A 172 0.82 8.59 -20.18
N SER A 173 1.66 7.55 -20.10
CA SER A 173 1.43 6.25 -20.73
C SER A 173 1.06 5.14 -19.76
N ALA A 174 0.96 5.43 -18.46
CA ALA A 174 0.64 4.45 -17.44
C ALA A 174 -0.73 3.81 -17.69
N THR A 175 -0.82 2.50 -17.43
CA THR A 175 -2.05 1.71 -17.68
C THR A 175 -3.24 2.30 -16.92
N THR A 176 -4.31 2.59 -17.66
CA THR A 176 -5.59 3.05 -17.09
C THR A 176 -6.42 1.88 -16.56
N ALA A 177 -7.35 2.16 -15.64
CA ALA A 177 -8.30 1.14 -15.15
C ALA A 177 -9.09 0.48 -16.29
N GLY A 178 -9.53 1.25 -17.29
CA GLY A 178 -10.25 0.72 -18.44
C GLY A 178 -9.41 -0.25 -19.29
N GLN A 179 -8.13 0.08 -19.53
CA GLN A 179 -7.22 -0.82 -20.24
C GLN A 179 -6.95 -2.10 -19.44
N LEU A 180 -6.76 -1.99 -18.13
CA LEU A 180 -6.55 -3.14 -17.25
C LEU A 180 -7.77 -4.08 -17.26
N THR A 181 -8.98 -3.53 -17.13
CA THR A 181 -10.24 -4.29 -17.19
C THR A 181 -10.47 -4.91 -18.55
N GLU A 182 -10.20 -4.18 -19.64
CA GLU A 182 -10.28 -4.70 -21.01
C GLU A 182 -9.33 -5.87 -21.24
N GLY A 183 -8.08 -5.74 -20.78
CA GLY A 183 -7.09 -6.81 -20.84
C GLY A 183 -7.56 -8.07 -20.11
N LEU A 184 -8.05 -7.92 -18.87
CA LEU A 184 -8.58 -9.04 -18.09
C LEU A 184 -9.76 -9.72 -18.81
N ARG A 185 -10.71 -8.95 -19.35
CA ARG A 185 -11.86 -9.49 -20.09
C ARG A 185 -11.43 -10.32 -21.29
N ARG A 186 -10.45 -9.83 -22.07
CA ARG A 186 -9.93 -10.54 -23.25
C ARG A 186 -9.25 -11.86 -22.87
N ILE A 187 -8.49 -11.87 -21.78
CA ILE A 187 -7.85 -13.10 -21.27
C ILE A 187 -8.93 -14.14 -20.92
N ILE A 188 -9.92 -13.77 -20.11
CA ILE A 188 -11.02 -14.67 -19.69
C ILE A 188 -11.81 -15.21 -20.91
N ALA A 189 -12.09 -14.36 -21.90
CA ALA A 189 -12.79 -14.78 -23.11
C ALA A 189 -11.96 -15.80 -23.92
N SER A 190 -10.65 -15.59 -24.04
CA SER A 190 -9.76 -16.48 -24.80
C SER A 190 -9.57 -17.86 -24.16
N THR A 191 -9.47 -17.93 -22.83
CA THR A 191 -9.33 -19.20 -22.10
C THR A 191 -10.62 -20.03 -22.15
N SER A 192 -11.78 -19.36 -22.16
CA SER A 192 -13.09 -20.00 -22.32
C SER A 192 -13.32 -20.54 -23.74
N ALA A 193 -12.73 -19.91 -24.75
CA ALA A 193 -12.83 -20.33 -26.14
C ALA A 193 -11.90 -21.51 -26.48
N GLY A 194 -10.73 -21.60 -25.86
CA GLY A 194 -9.77 -22.70 -26.06
C GLY A 194 -10.13 -24.00 -25.33
N ALA A 195 -11.12 -23.98 -24.43
CA ALA A 195 -11.63 -25.15 -23.72
C ALA A 195 -12.82 -25.84 -24.43
N ARG A 196 -13.21 -25.36 -25.62
CA ARG A 196 -14.21 -25.97 -26.51
C ARG A 196 -13.52 -26.56 -27.74
#